data_AF-A0A7V0ZKY1-F1
#
_entry.id   AF-A0A7V0ZKY1-F1
#
_cell.length_a   1.000
_cell.length_b   1.000
_cell.length_c   1.000
_cell.angle_alpha   90.00
_cell.angle_beta   90.00
_cell.angle_gamma   90.00
#
_symmetry.space_group_name_H-M   'P 1'
#
loop_
_entity.id
_entity.type
_entity.pdbx_description
1 polymer ?
#
loop_
_entity_poly.entity_id
_entity_poly.type
_entity_poly.pdbx_seq_one_letter_code
_entity_poly.pdbx_strand_id
1 'polypeptide(L)' 'TPPPDLILLDVMMPGMDGYEVCRQLQADALTRAIPVIFVTGHASEEEQQRGLAMGAAAYLSKPVAPPELFSTVERLLNLI' A
#
# COMPACT_ATOMS: atom_id res chain seq x y z
N THR A 1 20.60 6.36 2.72
CA THR A 1 19.45 7.10 2.14
C THR A 1 18.39 7.24 3.20
N PRO A 2 17.65 8.35 3.26
CA PRO A 2 16.52 8.48 4.18
C PRO A 2 15.45 7.43 3.84
N PRO A 3 14.65 6.97 4.83
CA PRO A 3 13.50 6.11 4.55
C PRO A 3 12.47 6.87 3.70
N PRO A 4 11.67 6.17 2.88
CA PRO A 4 10.59 6.80 2.13
C PRO A 4 9.45 7.24 3.05
N ASP A 5 8.74 8.29 2.67
CA ASP A 5 7.57 8.77 3.40
C ASP A 5 6.32 7.90 3.16
N LEU A 6 6.28 7.16 2.05
CA LEU A 6 5.17 6.30 1.66
C LEU A 6 5.65 5.20 0.69
N ILE A 7 4.99 4.04 0.72
CA ILE A 7 5.29 2.92 -0.18
C ILE A 7 4.05 2.59 -1.03
N LEU A 8 4.21 2.59 -2.36
CA LEU A 8 3.27 1.98 -3.29
C LEU A 8 3.72 0.53 -3.52
N LEU A 9 2.86 -0.43 -3.22
CA LEU A 9 3.21 -1.86 -3.26
C LEU A 9 2.26 -2.63 -4.15
N ASP A 10 2.80 -3.29 -5.17
CA ASP A 10 2.02 -4.26 -5.95
C ASP A 10 1.75 -5.51 -5.12
N VAL A 11 0.52 -6.02 -5.18
CA VAL A 11 0.16 -7.28 -4.52
C VAL A 11 0.59 -8.46 -5.39
N MET A 12 0.31 -8.38 -6.69
CA MET A 12 0.51 -9.47 -7.63
C MET A 12 1.94 -9.41 -8.20
N MET A 13 2.89 -9.91 -7.42
CA MET A 13 4.30 -9.98 -7.81
C MET A 13 4.78 -11.44 -7.98
N PRO A 14 5.66 -11.73 -8.96
CA PRO A 14 6.26 -13.05 -9.10
C PRO A 14 7.22 -13.33 -7.92
N GLY A 15 7.13 -14.53 -7.35
CA GLY A 15 8.02 -15.00 -6.28
C GLY A 15 7.53 -14.68 -4.87
N MET A 16 7.30 -13.40 -4.56
CA MET A 16 6.81 -12.97 -3.25
C MET A 16 5.56 -12.11 -3.39
N ASP A 17 4.51 -12.49 -2.67
CA ASP A 17 3.25 -11.75 -2.60
C ASP A 17 3.46 -10.40 -1.87
N GLY A 18 2.90 -9.32 -2.40
CA GLY A 18 2.95 -8.00 -1.76
C GLY A 18 2.35 -7.97 -0.36
N TYR A 19 1.43 -8.87 -0.04
CA TYR A 19 0.94 -9.03 1.33
C TYR A 19 2.04 -9.48 2.31
N GLU A 20 2.91 -10.39 1.88
CA GLU A 20 4.05 -10.84 2.69
C GLU A 20 5.08 -9.71 2.86
N VAL A 21 5.33 -8.93 1.80
CA VAL A 21 6.20 -7.75 1.87
C VAL A 21 5.66 -6.74 2.89
N CYS A 22 4.36 -6.44 2.84
CA CYS A 22 3.74 -5.52 3.79
C CYS A 22 3.88 -6.00 5.24
N ARG A 23 3.69 -7.30 5.48
CA ARG A 23 3.89 -7.91 6.79
C ARG A 23 5.33 -7.75 7.30
N GLN A 24 6.32 -7.94 6.43
CA GLN A 24 7.73 -7.74 6.79
C GLN A 24 8.04 -6.28 7.09
N LEU A 25 7.51 -5.35 6.28
CA LEU A 25 7.67 -3.91 6.52
C LEU A 25 7.06 -3.48 7.86
N GLN A 26 5.92 -4.04 8.26
CA GLN A 26 5.29 -3.75 9.55
C GLN A 26 6.00 -4.40 10.74
N ALA A 27 6.70 -5.51 10.53
CA ALA A 27 7.46 -6.19 11.58
C ALA A 27 8.78 -5.48 11.92
N ASP A 28 9.34 -4.71 10.99
CA ASP A 28 10.59 -3.97 11.19
C ASP A 28 10.33 -2.57 11.78
N ALA A 29 11.02 -2.25 12.88
CA ALA A 29 10.90 -0.97 13.57
C ALA A 29 11.25 0.25 12.71
N LEU A 30 12.09 0.08 11.68
CA LEU A 30 12.51 1.14 10.77
C LEU A 30 11.45 1.46 9.72
N THR A 31 10.61 0.50 9.35
CA THR A 31 9.62 0.65 8.25
C THR A 31 8.18 0.58 8.70
N ARG A 32 7.88 0.10 9.92
CA ARG A 32 6.51 -0.10 10.41
C ARG A 32 5.64 1.15 10.46
N ALA A 33 6.26 2.33 10.50
CA ALA A 33 5.56 3.61 10.54
C ALA A 33 5.26 4.16 9.14
N ILE A 34 5.83 3.56 8.09
CA ILE A 34 5.68 4.05 6.72
C ILE A 34 4.34 3.53 6.17
N PRO A 35 3.42 4.42 5.74
CA PRO A 35 2.15 4.00 5.17
C PRO A 35 2.38 3.23 3.86
N VAL A 36 1.70 2.09 3.73
CA VAL A 36 1.70 1.25 2.52
C VAL A 36 0.36 1.40 1.82
N ILE A 37 0.39 1.73 0.52
CA ILE A 37 -0.76 1.68 -0.38
C ILE A 37 -0.60 0.45 -1.27
N PHE A 38 -1.56 -0.47 -1.24
CA PHE A 38 -1.59 -1.56 -2.21
C PHE A 38 -2.09 -1.08 -3.57
N VAL A 39 -1.45 -1.53 -4.64
CA VAL A 39 -1.80 -1.21 -6.02
C VAL A 39 -1.89 -2.49 -6.84
N THR A 40 -3.09 -2.96 -7.18
CA THR A 40 -3.28 -4.31 -7.75
C THR A 40 -4.31 -4.37 -8.87
N GLY A 41 -4.16 -5.32 -9.80
CA GLY A 41 -5.16 -5.58 -10.84
C GLY A 41 -6.38 -6.39 -10.37
N HIS A 42 -6.27 -7.05 -9.21
CA HIS A 42 -7.37 -7.76 -8.58
C HIS A 42 -7.81 -6.98 -7.35
N ALA A 43 -8.95 -6.30 -7.45
CA ALA A 43 -9.51 -5.45 -6.40
C ALA A 43 -10.94 -5.86 -6.09
N SER A 44 -11.18 -7.17 -5.93
CA SER A 44 -12.45 -7.60 -5.34
C SER A 44 -12.60 -6.99 -3.95
N GLU A 45 -13.84 -6.76 -3.52
CA GLU A 45 -14.13 -6.18 -2.21
C GLU A 45 -13.50 -7.01 -1.07
N GLU A 46 -13.43 -8.33 -1.23
CA GLU A 46 -12.77 -9.24 -0.31
C GLU A 46 -11.25 -9.01 -0.23
N GLU A 47 -10.57 -8.81 -1.37
CA GLU A 47 -9.13 -8.54 -1.41
C GLU A 47 -8.77 -7.17 -0.84
N GLN A 48 -9.64 -6.18 -1.05
CA GLN A 48 -9.53 -4.86 -0.44
C GLN A 48 -9.66 -4.95 1.07
N GLN A 49 -10.71 -5.62 1.57
CA GLN A 49 -10.93 -5.85 3.00
C GLN A 49 -9.75 -6.58 3.64
N ARG A 50 -9.23 -7.61 2.97
CA ARG A 50 -8.05 -8.37 3.42
C ARG A 50 -6.81 -7.47 3.48
N GLY A 51 -6.55 -6.66 2.45
CA GLY A 51 -5.42 -5.75 2.43
C GLY A 51 -5.45 -4.73 3.58
N LEU A 52 -6.61 -4.12 3.81
CA LEU A 52 -6.82 -3.19 4.92
C LEU A 52 -6.70 -3.86 6.29
N ALA A 53 -7.24 -5.08 6.45
CA ALA A 53 -7.10 -5.86 7.69
C ALA A 53 -5.64 -6.22 8.02
N MET A 54 -4.77 -6.29 7.01
CA MET A 54 -3.33 -6.52 7.18
C MET A 54 -2.53 -5.23 7.41
N GLY A 55 -3.21 -4.10 7.68
CA GLY A 55 -2.56 -2.85 8.06
C GLY A 55 -2.07 -1.99 6.90
N ALA A 56 -2.52 -2.27 5.67
CA ALA A 56 -2.35 -1.30 4.59
C ALA A 56 -3.15 -0.02 4.88
N ALA A 57 -2.57 1.12 4.55
CA ALA A 57 -3.19 2.43 4.75
C ALA A 57 -4.24 2.77 3.68
N ALA A 58 -4.09 2.19 2.49
CA ALA A 58 -5.05 2.30 1.40
C ALA A 58 -4.87 1.16 0.38
N TYR A 59 -5.86 1.05 -0.50
CA TYR A 59 -5.89 0.04 -1.57
C TYR A 59 -6.42 0.69 -2.84
N LEU A 60 -5.67 0.57 -3.95
CA LEU A 60 -5.99 1.15 -5.24
C LEU A 60 -6.01 0.05 -6.31
N SER A 61 -7.03 0.07 -7.16
CA SER A 61 -7.16 -0.89 -8.26
C SER A 61 -6.46 -0.39 -9.52
N LYS A 62 -5.74 -1.27 -10.22
CA LYS A 62 -5.15 -1.00 -11.53
C LYS A 62 -6.24 -1.11 -12.62
N PRO A 63 -6.25 -0.24 -13.64
CA PRO A 63 -5.37 0.92 -13.79
C PRO A 63 -5.74 2.03 -12.79
N VAL A 64 -4.74 2.55 -12.07
CA VAL A 64 -4.95 3.60 -11.07
C VAL A 64 -5.13 4.94 -11.78
N ALA A 65 -6.23 5.64 -11.49
CA ALA A 65 -6.44 6.98 -12.00
C ALA A 65 -5.51 7.97 -11.28
N PRO A 66 -4.76 8.84 -12.00
CA PRO A 66 -3.86 9.79 -11.35
C PRO A 66 -4.52 10.65 -10.26
N PRO A 67 -5.75 11.20 -10.43
CA PRO A 67 -6.40 11.99 -9.37
C PRO A 67 -6.62 11.21 -8.07
N GLU A 68 -6.98 9.93 -8.18
CA GLU A 68 -7.22 9.05 -7.03
C GLU A 68 -5.91 8.75 -6.29
N LEU A 69 -4.84 8.49 -7.05
CA LEU A 69 -3.50 8.29 -6.48
C LEU A 69 -3.02 9.52 -5.73
N PHE A 70 -3.07 10.70 -6.37
CA PHE A 70 -2.61 11.95 -5.75
C PHE A 70 -3.42 12.28 -4.49
N SER A 71 -4.75 12.22 -4.57
CA SER A 71 -5.61 12.48 -3.40
C SER A 71 -5.32 11.51 -2.24
N THR A 72 -5.06 10.24 -2.54
CA THR A 72 -4.72 9.25 -1.51
C THR A 72 -3.36 9.54 -0.87
N VAL A 73 -2.35 9.88 -1.66
CA VAL A 73 -1.01 10.22 -1.17
C VAL A 73 -1.04 11.49 -0.32
N GLU A 74 -1.70 12.54 -0.81
CA GLU A 74 -1.85 13.81 -0.08
C GLU A 74 -2.52 13.59 1.27
N ARG A 75 -3.60 12.79 1.31
CA ARG A 75 -4.30 12.44 2.54
C ARG A 75 -3.42 11.68 3.53
N LEU A 76 -2.64 10.69 3.06
CA LEU A 76 -1.81 9.87 3.94
C LEU A 76 -0.56 10.60 4.45
N LEU A 77 -0.07 11.59 3.70
CA LEU A 77 1.05 12.43 4.08
C LEU A 77 0.63 13.73 4.78
N ASN A 78 -0.66 13.92 5.06
CA ASN A 78 -1.24 15.13 5.65
C ASN A 78 -0.84 16.42 4.91
N LEU A 79 -0.86 16.39 3.58
CA LEU A 79 -0.53 17.53 2.70
C LEU A 79 -1.75 18.41 2.34
N ILE A 80 -2.92 18.03 2.83
CA ILE A 80 -4.22 18.70 2.64
C ILE A 80 -4.91 18.94 3.97
#